data_AF-A0A242MWH4-F1
#
_entry.id   AF-A0A242MWH4-F1
#
_cell.length_a   1.000
_cell.length_b   1.000
_cell.length_c   1.000
_cell.angle_alpha   90.00
_cell.angle_beta   90.00
_cell.angle_gamma   90.00
#
_symmetry.space_group_name_H-M   'P 1'
#
loop_
_entity.id
_entity.type
_entity.pdbx_description
1 polymer ?
#
loop_
_entity_poly.entity_id
_entity_poly.type
_entity_poly.pdbx_seq_one_letter_code
_entity_poly.pdbx_strand_id
1 'polypeptide(L)'
;MPNTMIDVTKQQRIGFDVTDFLQKNYQPTEPVLAYLFYLKKLMQENGGLLVTIVEEFWLPAQYPVTQDLILKSLKTGRKIEEFVLLVSQSPEDAIASPIFAAIQQQTATKIYLPNPDARFEAYEVCNMNRKEFDVLKSLDKESRTFLIKQSNQSVFATLDLYGMSDALAVLSGTTDNIPIWDEVWAEYGPDIDKCMAIFQSRRKGKKKAAKFDRHAMAQSQVPAHAASIAEATTS
;
A
#
# COMPACT_ATOMS: atom_id res chain seq x y z
N MET A 1 -15.68 6.68 -28.66
CA MET A 1 -15.73 7.20 -27.28
C MET A 1 -16.17 6.05 -26.38
N PRO A 2 -15.39 5.58 -25.39
CA PRO A 2 -15.95 4.69 -24.39
C PRO A 2 -17.02 5.47 -23.62
N ASN A 3 -18.28 5.16 -23.90
CA ASN A 3 -19.46 5.94 -23.53
C ASN A 3 -20.16 5.30 -22.33
N THR A 4 -19.47 5.22 -21.20
CA THR A 4 -20.07 4.82 -19.94
C THR A 4 -19.43 5.64 -18.84
N MET A 5 -20.04 6.79 -18.52
CA MET A 5 -19.82 7.41 -17.22
C MET A 5 -20.17 6.34 -16.17
N ILE A 6 -19.19 6.00 -15.33
CA ILE A 6 -19.41 5.07 -14.22
C ILE A 6 -20.44 5.71 -13.30
N ASP A 7 -21.57 5.04 -13.13
CA ASP A 7 -22.57 5.43 -12.14
C ASP A 7 -22.05 5.06 -10.75
N VAL A 8 -21.45 6.05 -10.09
CA VAL A 8 -20.80 5.87 -8.77
C VAL A 8 -21.79 5.42 -7.70
N THR A 9 -23.07 5.75 -7.84
CA THR A 9 -24.12 5.38 -6.88
C THR A 9 -24.43 3.89 -6.87
N LYS A 10 -24.00 3.16 -7.90
CA LYS A 10 -24.17 1.71 -8.04
C LYS A 10 -22.90 0.92 -7.72
N GLN A 11 -21.80 1.58 -7.35
CA GLN A 11 -20.53 0.92 -7.06
C GLN A 11 -20.35 0.72 -5.56
N GLN A 12 -19.80 -0.43 -5.18
CA GLN A 12 -19.40 -0.71 -3.80
C GLN A 12 -17.97 -0.24 -3.50
N ARG A 13 -17.14 -0.10 -4.53
CA ARG A 13 -15.73 0.29 -4.43
C ARG A 13 -15.35 1.09 -5.66
N ILE A 14 -14.64 2.19 -5.47
CA ILE A 14 -14.06 2.99 -6.54
C ILE A 14 -12.66 3.40 -6.09
N GLY A 15 -11.69 3.29 -7.01
CA GLY A 15 -10.36 3.85 -6.86
C GLY A 15 -10.13 4.88 -7.96
N PHE A 16 -9.48 5.98 -7.62
CA PHE A 16 -9.06 7.00 -8.57
C PHE A 16 -7.54 6.99 -8.63
N ASP A 17 -6.98 6.75 -9.81
CA ASP A 17 -5.58 7.03 -10.05
C ASP A 17 -5.43 8.54 -10.22
N VAL A 18 -4.68 9.15 -9.31
CA VAL A 18 -4.47 10.60 -9.26
C VAL A 18 -3.05 11.01 -9.60
N THR A 19 -2.20 10.05 -10.00
CA THR A 19 -0.76 10.22 -10.20
C THR A 19 -0.43 11.39 -11.12
N ASP A 20 -1.18 11.54 -12.22
CA ASP A 20 -0.89 12.56 -13.23
C ASP A 20 -1.21 13.99 -12.78
N PHE A 21 -2.12 14.18 -11.83
CA PHE A 21 -2.60 15.51 -11.46
C PHE A 21 -2.44 15.86 -9.98
N LEU A 22 -2.08 14.93 -9.10
CA LEU A 22 -1.84 15.19 -7.69
C LEU A 22 -0.45 15.79 -7.49
N GLN A 23 -0.28 17.06 -7.88
CA GLN A 23 1.01 17.76 -7.88
C GLN A 23 0.91 19.11 -7.18
N LYS A 24 1.92 19.44 -6.36
CA LYS A 24 1.99 20.74 -5.71
C LYS A 24 2.06 21.87 -6.74
N ASN A 25 1.30 22.95 -6.52
CA ASN A 25 1.21 24.11 -7.39
C ASN A 25 0.69 23.84 -8.81
N TYR A 26 0.09 22.67 -9.07
CA TYR A 26 -0.60 22.39 -10.32
C TYR A 26 -2.07 22.81 -10.21
N GLN A 27 -2.49 23.78 -11.02
CA GLN A 27 -3.83 24.37 -10.89
C GLN A 27 -4.99 23.37 -11.03
N PRO A 28 -4.91 22.33 -11.89
CA PRO A 28 -5.97 21.33 -11.99
C PRO A 28 -6.15 20.45 -10.74
N THR A 29 -5.19 20.39 -9.81
CA THR A 29 -5.24 19.47 -8.67
C THR A 29 -6.47 19.67 -7.79
N GLU A 30 -6.68 20.89 -7.28
CA GLU A 30 -7.80 21.19 -6.37
C GLU A 30 -9.19 20.97 -7.01
N PRO A 31 -9.51 21.49 -8.21
CA PRO A 31 -10.84 21.31 -8.78
C PRO A 31 -11.14 19.85 -9.14
N VAL A 32 -10.15 19.08 -9.61
CA VAL A 32 -10.34 17.65 -9.89
C VAL A 32 -10.57 16.88 -8.59
N LEU A 33 -9.76 17.10 -7.56
CA LEU A 33 -9.98 16.48 -6.24
C LEU A 33 -11.36 16.85 -5.66
N ALA A 34 -11.78 18.11 -5.75
CA ALA A 34 -13.09 18.56 -5.28
C ALA A 34 -14.22 17.80 -5.99
N TYR A 35 -14.08 17.54 -7.29
CA TYR A 35 -15.03 16.71 -8.03
C TYR A 35 -15.01 15.26 -7.55
N LEU A 36 -13.86 14.66 -7.26
CA LEU A 36 -13.78 13.31 -6.70
C LEU A 36 -14.46 13.21 -5.32
N PHE A 37 -14.29 14.21 -4.45
CA PHE A 37 -15.02 14.28 -3.18
C PHE A 37 -16.54 14.46 -3.38
N TYR A 38 -16.96 15.13 -4.44
CA TYR A 38 -18.37 15.18 -4.83
C TYR A 38 -18.88 13.80 -5.27
N LEU A 39 -18.12 13.05 -6.07
CA LEU A 39 -18.48 11.67 -6.44
C LEU A 39 -18.61 10.77 -5.20
N LYS A 40 -17.67 10.87 -4.25
CA LYS A 40 -17.76 10.22 -2.94
C LYS A 40 -19.06 10.58 -2.22
N LYS A 41 -19.46 11.85 -2.21
CA LYS A 41 -20.74 12.27 -1.61
C LYS A 41 -21.93 11.57 -2.27
N LEU A 42 -21.93 11.45 -3.61
CA LEU A 42 -22.98 10.72 -4.35
C LEU A 42 -23.05 9.25 -3.95
N MET A 43 -21.89 8.59 -3.76
CA MET A 43 -21.85 7.20 -3.31
C MET A 43 -22.54 6.99 -1.96
N GLN A 44 -22.52 7.99 -1.08
CA GLN A 44 -23.11 7.92 0.26
C GLN A 44 -24.59 8.38 0.32
N GLU A 45 -25.19 8.81 -0.80
CA GLU A 45 -26.59 9.28 -0.81
C GLU A 45 -27.58 8.21 -0.36
N ASN A 46 -27.30 6.94 -0.67
CA ASN A 46 -28.12 5.80 -0.26
C ASN A 46 -27.76 5.27 1.15
N GLY A 47 -26.83 5.93 1.86
CA GLY A 47 -26.34 5.52 3.17
C GLY A 47 -25.35 4.34 3.14
N GLY A 48 -25.12 3.74 4.31
CA GLY A 48 -24.19 2.63 4.51
C GLY A 48 -22.79 3.07 4.92
N LEU A 49 -22.02 2.10 5.43
CA LEU A 49 -20.66 2.31 5.88
C LEU A 49 -19.74 2.67 4.71
N LEU A 50 -19.21 3.89 4.71
CA LEU A 50 -18.21 4.34 3.75
C LEU A 50 -16.83 4.47 4.40
N VAL A 51 -15.83 3.91 3.71
CA VAL A 51 -14.42 4.13 4.02
C VAL A 51 -13.85 5.08 2.97
N THR A 52 -13.49 6.28 3.38
CA THR A 52 -12.81 7.24 2.50
C THR A 52 -11.30 7.12 2.72
N ILE A 53 -10.57 6.62 1.73
CA ILE A 53 -9.12 6.54 1.77
C ILE A 53 -8.54 7.74 1.01
N VAL A 54 -7.69 8.52 1.66
CA VAL A 54 -6.96 9.63 1.04
C VAL A 54 -5.47 9.30 1.10
N GLU A 55 -4.95 8.77 0.00
CA GLU A 55 -3.52 8.58 -0.21
C GLU A 55 -2.81 9.92 -0.32
N GLU A 56 -1.58 9.99 0.18
CA GLU A 56 -0.74 11.22 0.22
C GLU A 56 -1.53 12.44 0.73
N PHE A 57 -2.31 12.27 1.81
CA PHE A 57 -3.33 13.25 2.23
C PHE A 57 -2.78 14.65 2.50
N TRP A 58 -1.48 14.77 2.78
CA TRP A 58 -0.81 16.02 3.07
C TRP A 58 -0.94 17.03 1.92
N LEU A 59 -1.00 16.55 0.68
CA LEU A 59 -1.13 17.42 -0.48
C LEU A 59 -2.58 17.89 -0.69
N PRO A 60 -3.62 17.00 -0.73
CA PRO A 60 -5.01 17.44 -0.69
C PRO A 60 -5.34 18.35 0.50
N ALA A 61 -4.69 18.17 1.65
CA ALA A 61 -4.90 19.02 2.83
C ALA A 61 -4.30 20.44 2.71
N GLN A 62 -3.47 20.73 1.69
CA GLN A 62 -2.92 22.07 1.44
C GLN A 62 -3.85 23.00 0.66
N TYR A 63 -4.88 22.46 0.01
CA TYR A 63 -5.81 23.24 -0.80
C TYR A 63 -7.09 23.55 -0.01
N PRO A 64 -7.55 24.81 0.03
CA PRO A 64 -8.67 25.21 0.90
C PRO A 64 -9.94 24.36 0.75
N VAL A 65 -10.35 24.05 -0.48
CA VAL A 65 -11.61 23.31 -0.72
C VAL A 65 -11.50 21.88 -0.22
N THR A 66 -10.43 21.17 -0.59
CA THR A 66 -10.24 19.76 -0.20
C THR A 66 -9.87 19.62 1.26
N GLN A 67 -9.15 20.59 1.83
CA GLN A 67 -8.91 20.69 3.27
C GLN A 67 -10.23 20.70 4.04
N ASP A 68 -11.19 21.56 3.65
CA ASP A 68 -12.49 21.66 4.32
C ASP A 68 -13.31 20.37 4.17
N LEU A 69 -13.23 19.69 3.03
CA LEU A 69 -13.90 18.41 2.79
C LEU A 69 -13.33 17.28 3.64
N ILE A 70 -12.00 17.20 3.76
CA ILE A 70 -11.31 16.24 4.65
C ILE A 70 -11.65 16.55 6.11
N LEU A 71 -11.57 17.82 6.51
CA LEU A 71 -11.88 18.26 7.87
C LEU A 71 -13.33 17.93 8.26
N LYS A 72 -14.28 18.16 7.33
CA LYS A 72 -15.69 17.79 7.51
C LYS A 72 -15.84 16.29 7.69
N SER A 73 -15.17 15.49 6.87
CA SER A 73 -15.20 14.03 6.95
C SER A 73 -14.64 13.53 8.29
N LEU A 74 -13.51 14.08 8.75
CA LEU A 74 -12.92 13.77 10.08
C LEU A 74 -13.87 14.11 11.24
N LYS A 75 -14.50 15.29 11.23
CA LYS A 75 -15.32 15.77 12.35
C LYS A 75 -16.73 15.20 12.38
N THR A 76 -17.33 14.99 11.20
CA THR A 76 -18.76 14.69 11.08
C THR A 76 -19.08 13.42 10.31
N GLY A 77 -18.09 12.76 9.71
CA GLY A 77 -18.28 11.53 8.94
C GLY A 77 -19.00 10.44 9.73
N ARG A 78 -18.67 10.28 11.03
CA ARG A 78 -19.35 9.30 11.91
C ARG A 78 -20.87 9.46 11.97
N LYS A 79 -21.40 10.68 11.77
CA LYS A 79 -22.86 10.94 11.78
C LYS A 79 -23.57 10.36 10.56
N ILE A 80 -22.83 10.09 9.48
CA ILE A 80 -23.33 9.54 8.23
C ILE A 80 -22.69 8.18 7.92
N GLU A 81 -22.19 7.47 8.93
CA GLU A 81 -21.51 6.18 8.77
C GLU A 81 -20.26 6.23 7.87
N GLU A 82 -19.53 7.34 7.91
CA GLU A 82 -18.23 7.47 7.27
C GLU A 82 -17.08 7.46 8.28
N PHE A 83 -15.99 6.78 7.95
CA PHE A 83 -14.68 7.10 8.52
C PHE A 83 -13.62 7.28 7.44
N VAL A 84 -12.57 8.03 7.79
CA VAL A 84 -11.50 8.40 6.88
C VAL A 84 -10.22 7.65 7.26
N LEU A 85 -9.51 7.16 6.25
CA LEU A 85 -8.17 6.62 6.37
C LEU A 85 -7.22 7.57 5.62
N LEU A 86 -6.34 8.23 6.38
CA LEU A 86 -5.38 9.20 5.87
C LEU A 86 -4.01 8.52 5.78
N VAL A 87 -3.41 8.51 4.59
CA VAL A 87 -2.11 7.86 4.36
C VAL A 87 -1.07 8.90 4.00
N SER A 88 0.09 8.81 4.63
CA SER A 88 1.26 9.63 4.36
C SER A 88 2.51 8.82 4.64
N GLN A 89 3.61 9.22 4.02
CA GLN A 89 4.92 8.60 4.20
C GLN A 89 5.54 8.89 5.57
N SER A 90 5.16 10.01 6.21
CA SER A 90 5.81 10.49 7.43
C SER A 90 4.87 11.23 8.39
N PRO A 91 5.06 11.13 9.72
CA PRO A 91 4.34 11.96 10.67
C PRO A 91 4.53 13.47 10.44
N GLU A 92 5.69 13.88 9.93
CA GLU A 92 6.03 15.26 9.61
C GLU A 92 5.04 15.90 8.64
N ASP A 93 4.57 15.16 7.64
CA ASP A 93 3.56 15.62 6.69
C ASP A 93 2.22 15.92 7.39
N ALA A 94 1.85 15.08 8.36
CA ALA A 94 0.66 15.30 9.18
C ALA A 94 0.82 16.55 10.06
N ILE A 95 1.98 16.71 10.69
CA ILE A 95 2.30 17.82 11.59
C ILE A 95 2.29 19.16 10.83
N ALA A 96 2.82 19.18 9.61
CA ALA A 96 2.82 20.35 8.74
C ALA A 96 1.42 20.70 8.19
N SER A 97 0.43 19.81 8.34
CA SER A 97 -0.91 20.02 7.83
C SER A 97 -1.66 21.13 8.60
N PRO A 98 -2.36 22.04 7.92
CA PRO A 98 -3.20 23.06 8.56
C PRO A 98 -4.34 22.47 9.41
N ILE A 99 -4.69 21.20 9.19
CA ILE A 99 -5.72 20.47 9.94
C ILE A 99 -5.14 19.44 10.92
N PHE A 100 -3.84 19.53 11.25
CA PHE A 100 -3.15 18.58 12.15
C PHE A 100 -3.91 18.32 13.46
N ALA A 101 -4.40 19.37 14.12
CA ALA A 101 -5.16 19.22 15.37
C ALA A 101 -6.39 18.32 15.21
N ALA A 102 -7.11 18.45 14.08
CA ALA A 102 -8.25 17.61 13.78
C ALA A 102 -7.82 16.18 13.43
N ILE A 103 -6.75 16.01 12.65
CA ILE A 103 -6.18 14.68 12.36
C ILE A 103 -5.83 13.99 13.67
N GLN A 104 -5.04 14.63 14.54
CA GLN A 104 -4.58 14.06 15.79
C GLN A 104 -5.74 13.63 16.70
N GLN A 105 -6.79 14.45 16.82
CA GLN A 105 -7.94 14.21 17.71
C GLN A 105 -8.98 13.26 17.12
N GLN A 106 -9.22 13.30 15.81
CA GLN A 106 -10.28 12.53 15.16
C GLN A 106 -9.81 11.16 14.64
N THR A 107 -8.50 10.94 14.55
CA THR A 107 -7.90 9.62 14.25
C THR A 107 -7.56 8.88 15.55
N ALA A 108 -8.55 8.15 16.08
CA ALA A 108 -8.36 7.35 17.29
C ALA A 108 -7.32 6.24 17.09
N THR A 109 -7.32 5.62 15.91
CA THR A 109 -6.36 4.57 15.52
C THR A 109 -5.27 5.18 14.64
N LYS A 110 -4.01 4.90 14.98
CA LYS A 110 -2.84 5.21 14.16
C LYS A 110 -2.08 3.91 13.89
N ILE A 111 -1.67 3.72 12.64
CA ILE A 111 -0.90 2.56 12.20
C ILE A 111 0.46 3.07 11.73
N TYR A 112 1.53 2.62 12.37
CA TYR A 112 2.89 3.02 12.02
C TYR A 112 3.66 1.84 11.45
N LEU A 113 4.22 2.04 10.27
CA LEU A 113 5.09 1.07 9.61
C LEU A 113 6.56 1.33 10.00
N PRO A 114 7.45 0.34 9.85
CA PRO A 114 8.87 0.49 10.13
C PRO A 114 9.49 1.63 9.30
N ASN A 115 10.21 2.52 9.99
CA ASN A 115 10.93 3.63 9.39
C ASN A 115 12.32 3.77 10.06
N PRO A 116 13.38 3.19 9.48
CA PRO A 116 14.75 3.30 9.99
C PRO A 116 15.27 4.74 10.07
N ASP A 117 14.73 5.61 9.22
CA ASP A 117 15.11 7.03 9.12
C ASP A 117 14.32 7.90 10.11
N ALA A 118 13.41 7.31 10.89
CA ALA A 118 12.53 8.01 11.81
C ALA A 118 13.32 8.79 12.88
N ARG A 119 12.79 9.98 13.20
CA ARG A 119 13.25 10.84 14.30
C ARG A 119 12.16 10.89 15.37
N PHE A 120 12.54 10.75 16.63
CA PHE A 120 11.58 10.53 17.72
C PHE A 120 10.60 11.70 17.89
N GLU A 121 11.08 12.92 17.63
CA GLU A 121 10.36 14.18 17.85
C GLU A 121 9.02 14.24 17.11
N ALA A 122 9.00 13.88 15.82
CA ALA A 122 7.77 13.88 15.03
C ALA A 122 6.78 12.80 15.50
N TYR A 123 7.31 11.64 15.88
CA TYR A 123 6.49 10.52 16.35
C TYR A 123 5.91 10.80 17.75
N GLU A 124 6.66 11.47 18.62
CA GLU A 124 6.22 11.90 19.94
C GLU A 124 5.02 12.86 19.84
N VAL A 125 5.10 13.84 18.94
CA VAL A 125 3.98 14.77 18.65
C VAL A 125 2.74 14.02 18.18
N CYS A 126 2.91 12.89 17.50
CA CYS A 126 1.82 12.01 17.08
C CYS A 126 1.40 10.97 18.14
N ASN A 127 1.74 11.19 19.41
CA ASN A 127 1.40 10.35 20.58
C ASN A 127 2.25 9.07 20.71
N MET A 128 3.35 8.89 19.99
CA MET A 128 4.21 7.73 20.19
C MET A 128 5.12 7.90 21.41
N ASN A 129 5.17 6.91 22.29
CA ASN A 129 6.12 6.93 23.40
C ASN A 129 7.49 6.38 22.98
N ARG A 130 8.51 6.62 23.81
CA ARG A 130 9.89 6.22 23.49
C ARG A 130 10.08 4.72 23.28
N LYS A 131 9.42 3.88 24.09
CA LYS A 131 9.52 2.42 23.98
C LYS A 131 8.89 1.91 22.69
N GLU A 132 7.71 2.41 22.33
CA GLU A 132 7.04 2.11 21.07
C GLU A 132 7.94 2.48 19.88
N PHE A 133 8.52 3.67 19.92
CA PHE A 133 9.41 4.16 18.88
C PHE A 133 10.68 3.32 18.72
N ASP A 134 11.36 3.01 19.82
CA ASP A 134 12.61 2.24 19.78
C ASP A 134 12.37 0.85 19.17
N VAL A 135 11.24 0.19 19.50
CA VAL A 135 10.87 -1.08 18.87
C VAL A 135 10.55 -0.88 17.39
N LEU A 136 9.68 0.07 17.03
CA LEU A 136 9.30 0.32 15.64
C LEU A 136 10.51 0.61 14.74
N LYS A 137 11.47 1.40 15.24
CA LYS A 137 12.69 1.76 14.51
C LYS A 137 13.66 0.59 14.34
N SER A 138 13.63 -0.38 15.26
CA SER A 138 14.45 -1.59 15.16
C SER A 138 13.93 -2.62 14.16
N LEU A 139 12.68 -2.47 13.69
CA LEU A 139 12.07 -3.40 12.74
C LEU A 139 12.63 -3.20 11.32
N ASP A 140 12.80 -4.32 10.63
CA ASP A 140 13.11 -4.32 9.21
C ASP A 140 11.91 -3.84 8.37
N LYS A 141 12.14 -3.10 7.28
CA LYS A 141 11.08 -2.60 6.38
C LYS A 141 10.25 -3.73 5.77
N GLU A 142 10.85 -4.91 5.57
CA GLU A 142 10.22 -6.10 5.03
C GLU A 142 9.64 -7.04 6.11
N SER A 143 9.76 -6.68 7.40
CA SER A 143 9.26 -7.49 8.52
C SER A 143 7.75 -7.73 8.48
N ARG A 144 7.00 -6.85 7.78
CA ARG A 144 5.53 -6.79 7.78
C ARG A 144 4.93 -6.57 9.16
N THR A 145 5.76 -6.20 10.14
CA THR A 145 5.35 -5.86 11.49
C THR A 145 5.10 -4.37 11.56
N PHE A 146 4.01 -3.96 12.21
CA PHE A 146 3.61 -2.56 12.34
C PHE A 146 2.99 -2.33 13.72
N LEU A 147 3.07 -1.08 14.19
CA LEU A 147 2.45 -0.67 15.44
C LEU A 147 1.02 -0.21 15.16
N ILE A 148 0.04 -0.83 15.81
CA ILE A 148 -1.31 -0.31 15.93
C ILE A 148 -1.39 0.44 17.26
N LYS A 149 -1.77 1.71 17.22
CA LYS A 149 -1.90 2.55 18.40
C LYS A 149 -3.31 3.13 18.52
N GLN A 150 -3.90 3.02 19.70
CA GLN A 150 -5.17 3.64 20.06
C GLN A 150 -5.05 4.32 21.43
N SER A 151 -5.04 5.65 21.43
CA SER A 151 -4.86 6.46 22.65
C SER A 151 -3.63 6.00 23.47
N ASN A 152 -3.83 5.36 24.62
CA ASN A 152 -2.76 4.91 25.52
C ASN A 152 -2.39 3.43 25.34
N GLN A 153 -3.04 2.73 24.42
CA GLN A 153 -2.79 1.31 24.13
C GLN A 153 -2.10 1.17 22.78
N SER A 154 -1.20 0.21 22.69
CA SER A 154 -0.55 -0.14 21.44
C SER A 154 -0.19 -1.61 21.39
N VAL A 155 -0.16 -2.15 20.17
CA VAL A 155 0.19 -3.53 19.90
C VAL A 155 0.99 -3.60 18.60
N PHE A 156 2.03 -4.42 18.59
CA PHE A 156 2.70 -4.79 17.35
C PHE A 156 1.95 -5.97 16.73
N ALA A 157 1.54 -5.82 15.49
CA ALA A 157 0.92 -6.87 14.70
C ALA A 157 1.79 -7.18 13.49
N THR A 158 1.70 -8.41 12.99
CA THR A 158 2.39 -8.82 11.75
C THR A 158 1.34 -9.13 10.69
N LEU A 159 1.50 -8.54 9.51
CA LEU A 159 0.64 -8.83 8.35
C LEU A 159 1.07 -10.16 7.75
N ASP A 160 0.34 -11.22 8.08
CA ASP A 160 0.53 -12.52 7.45
C ASP A 160 -0.07 -12.51 6.03
N LEU A 161 0.82 -12.67 5.05
CA LEU A 161 0.48 -12.72 3.62
C LEU A 161 0.69 -14.13 3.06
N TYR A 162 0.81 -15.14 3.92
CA TYR A 162 0.94 -16.53 3.51
C TYR A 162 -0.21 -16.92 2.57
N GLY A 163 0.12 -17.61 1.48
CA GLY A 163 -0.85 -18.01 0.45
C GLY A 163 -1.29 -16.90 -0.51
N MET A 164 -0.96 -15.62 -0.28
CA MET A 164 -1.41 -14.51 -1.13
C MET A 164 -0.53 -14.26 -2.38
N SER A 165 0.23 -15.26 -2.83
CA SER A 165 1.22 -15.08 -3.92
C SER A 165 0.62 -14.64 -5.26
N ASP A 166 -0.66 -14.92 -5.48
CA ASP A 166 -1.42 -14.56 -6.68
C ASP A 166 -1.90 -13.12 -6.62
N ALA A 167 -2.46 -12.69 -5.48
CA ALA A 167 -2.87 -11.32 -5.25
C ALA A 167 -1.66 -10.37 -5.23
N LEU A 168 -0.58 -10.75 -4.54
CA LEU A 168 0.64 -9.94 -4.47
C LEU A 168 1.26 -9.71 -5.85
N ALA A 169 1.21 -10.69 -6.75
CA ALA A 169 1.76 -10.52 -8.10
C ALA A 169 1.00 -9.49 -8.95
N VAL A 170 -0.27 -9.24 -8.62
CA VAL A 170 -1.10 -8.20 -9.24
C VAL A 170 -0.86 -6.85 -8.55
N LEU A 171 -0.80 -6.84 -7.22
CA LEU A 171 -0.66 -5.61 -6.44
C LEU A 171 0.75 -5.01 -6.49
N SER A 172 1.80 -5.84 -6.57
CA SER A 172 3.19 -5.40 -6.68
C SER A 172 3.65 -5.56 -8.13
N GLY A 173 3.13 -4.72 -9.03
CA GLY A 173 3.60 -4.68 -10.41
C GLY A 173 5.13 -4.56 -10.43
N THR A 174 5.81 -5.62 -10.84
CA THR A 174 7.27 -5.67 -10.93
C THR A 174 7.68 -5.58 -12.39
N THR A 175 8.93 -5.18 -12.63
CA THR A 175 9.56 -5.23 -13.95
C THR A 175 9.49 -6.62 -14.59
N ASP A 176 9.36 -7.68 -13.78
CA ASP A 176 9.21 -9.05 -14.26
C ASP A 176 7.77 -9.42 -14.63
N ASN A 177 6.78 -8.90 -13.90
CA ASN A 177 5.37 -9.24 -14.08
C ASN A 177 4.69 -8.38 -15.15
N ILE A 178 5.05 -7.10 -15.25
CA ILE A 178 4.40 -6.15 -16.17
C ILE A 178 4.51 -6.63 -17.64
N PRO A 179 5.69 -7.03 -18.15
CA PRO A 179 5.79 -7.51 -19.54
C PRO A 179 4.94 -8.77 -19.80
N ILE A 180 4.80 -9.65 -18.80
CA ILE A 180 3.95 -10.85 -18.93
C ILE A 180 2.49 -10.44 -19.07
N TRP A 181 2.05 -9.44 -18.30
CA TRP A 181 0.69 -8.92 -18.42
C TRP A 181 0.45 -8.29 -19.79
N ASP A 182 1.38 -7.48 -20.29
CA ASP A 182 1.27 -6.81 -21.59
C ASP A 182 1.16 -7.82 -22.74
N GLU A 183 1.99 -8.87 -22.74
CA GLU A 183 1.90 -9.98 -23.71
C GLU A 183 0.54 -10.68 -23.65
N VAL A 184 0.07 -11.02 -22.45
CA VAL A 184 -1.21 -11.71 -22.26
C VAL A 184 -2.38 -10.84 -22.69
N TRP A 185 -2.35 -9.54 -22.38
CA TRP A 185 -3.38 -8.59 -22.79
C TRP A 185 -3.43 -8.44 -24.31
N ALA A 186 -2.27 -8.37 -24.98
CA ALA A 186 -2.19 -8.30 -26.43
C ALA A 186 -2.73 -9.56 -27.13
N GLU A 187 -2.53 -10.74 -26.53
CA GLU A 187 -2.97 -12.02 -27.10
C GLU A 187 -4.45 -12.36 -26.82
N TYR A 188 -4.97 -11.99 -25.64
CA TYR A 188 -6.25 -12.52 -25.14
C TYR A 188 -7.24 -11.46 -24.66
N GLY A 189 -6.87 -10.18 -24.62
CA GLY A 189 -7.78 -9.10 -24.25
C GLY A 189 -9.00 -9.02 -25.18
N PRO A 190 -10.16 -8.54 -24.70
CA PRO A 190 -10.41 -7.88 -23.41
C PRO A 190 -10.97 -8.81 -22.30
N ASP A 191 -10.93 -10.14 -22.47
CA ASP A 191 -11.43 -11.09 -21.46
C ASP A 191 -10.52 -11.12 -20.23
N ILE A 192 -10.91 -10.38 -19.18
CA ILE A 192 -10.09 -10.18 -17.98
C ILE A 192 -9.84 -11.46 -17.19
N ASP A 193 -10.85 -12.34 -17.10
CA ASP A 193 -10.74 -13.59 -16.34
C ASP A 193 -9.79 -14.55 -17.02
N LYS A 194 -9.87 -14.63 -18.36
CA LYS A 194 -8.91 -15.38 -19.17
C LYS A 194 -7.51 -14.80 -19.10
N CYS A 195 -7.37 -13.47 -19.21
CA CYS A 195 -6.08 -12.80 -19.08
C CYS A 195 -5.45 -13.09 -17.72
N MET A 196 -6.22 -12.97 -16.64
CA MET A 196 -5.74 -13.24 -15.28
C MET A 196 -5.28 -14.69 -15.12
N ALA A 197 -6.07 -15.67 -15.59
CA ALA A 197 -5.70 -17.08 -15.51
C ALA A 197 -4.38 -17.38 -16.25
N ILE A 198 -4.20 -16.81 -17.45
CA ILE A 198 -2.99 -17.02 -18.26
C ILE A 198 -1.79 -16.31 -17.64
N PHE A 199 -1.95 -15.07 -17.17
CA PHE A 199 -0.91 -14.32 -16.46
C PHE A 199 -0.40 -15.11 -15.24
N GLN A 200 -1.31 -15.62 -14.41
CA GLN A 200 -0.97 -16.42 -13.24
C GLN A 200 -0.20 -17.70 -13.62
N SER A 201 -0.59 -18.36 -14.71
CA SER A 201 0.10 -19.54 -15.24
C SER A 201 1.52 -19.21 -15.73
N ARG A 202 1.67 -18.20 -16.59
CA ARG A 202 2.96 -17.80 -17.19
C ARG A 202 3.99 -17.38 -16.13
N ARG A 203 3.60 -16.53 -15.17
CA ARG A 203 4.54 -16.11 -14.10
C ARG A 203 4.97 -17.26 -13.21
N LYS A 204 4.08 -18.21 -12.90
CA LYS A 204 4.40 -19.41 -12.09
C LYS A 204 5.31 -20.35 -12.87
N GLY A 205 5.12 -20.48 -14.18
CA GLY A 205 5.99 -21.22 -15.09
C GLY A 205 7.43 -20.68 -15.11
N LYS A 206 7.61 -19.36 -15.28
CA LYS A 206 8.93 -18.71 -15.22
C LYS A 206 9.63 -18.92 -13.86
N LYS A 207 8.88 -18.82 -12.74
CA LYS A 207 9.44 -19.09 -11.41
C LYS A 207 9.93 -20.54 -11.25
N LYS A 208 9.24 -21.52 -11.85
CA LYS A 208 9.68 -22.92 -11.83
C LYS A 208 10.96 -23.14 -12.65
N ALA A 209 11.04 -22.56 -13.86
CA ALA A 209 12.24 -22.63 -14.70
C ALA A 209 13.46 -21.99 -14.02
N ALA A 210 13.34 -20.77 -13.49
CA ALA A 210 14.43 -20.07 -12.82
C ALA A 210 14.89 -20.75 -11.50
N LYS A 211 14.02 -21.53 -10.84
CA LYS A 211 14.38 -22.35 -9.68
C LYS A 211 15.12 -23.62 -10.10
N PHE A 212 14.72 -24.22 -11.23
CA PHE A 212 15.40 -25.38 -11.81
C PHE A 212 16.83 -25.02 -12.25
N ASP A 213 17.01 -23.91 -12.96
CA ASP A 213 18.34 -23.46 -13.44
C ASP A 213 19.30 -23.16 -12.29
N ARG A 214 18.81 -22.51 -11.21
CA ARG A 214 19.61 -22.25 -10.01
C ARG A 214 20.02 -23.53 -9.28
N HIS A 215 19.15 -24.54 -9.24
CA HIS A 215 19.48 -25.82 -8.62
C HIS A 215 20.49 -26.61 -9.46
N ALA A 216 20.35 -26.58 -10.79
CA ALA A 216 21.32 -27.18 -11.71
C ALA A 216 22.70 -26.52 -11.62
N MET A 217 22.76 -25.18 -11.52
CA MET A 217 24.02 -24.45 -11.31
C MET A 217 24.66 -24.68 -9.94
N ALA A 218 23.86 -24.86 -8.88
CA ALA A 218 24.38 -25.19 -7.55
C ALA A 218 24.96 -26.61 -7.48
N GLN A 219 24.39 -27.56 -8.24
CA GLN A 219 24.90 -28.93 -8.32
C GLN A 219 26.16 -29.07 -9.20
N SER A 220 26.39 -28.16 -10.15
CA SER A 220 27.60 -28.16 -10.98
C SER A 220 28.81 -27.46 -10.34
N GLN A 221 28.63 -26.84 -9.17
CA GLN A 221 29.70 -26.14 -8.43
C GLN A 221 30.27 -26.93 -7.23
N VAL A 222 30.01 -28.24 -7.11
CA VAL A 222 30.70 -29.08 -6.11
C VAL A 222 32.18 -29.21 -6.50
N PRO A 223 33.15 -28.72 -5.70
CA PRO A 223 34.56 -28.80 -6.07
C PRO A 223 35.04 -30.26 -5.98
N ALA A 224 35.76 -30.70 -7.01
CA ALA A 224 36.48 -31.96 -7.05
C ALA A 224 37.67 -31.94 -6.06
N HIS A 225 37.37 -32.04 -4.76
CA HIS A 225 38.38 -32.23 -3.71
C HIS A 225 37.84 -33.17 -2.62
N ALA A 226 37.46 -34.38 -3.00
CA ALA A 226 37.11 -35.44 -2.05
C ALA A 226 37.53 -36.84 -2.54
N ALA A 227 38.66 -36.93 -3.26
CA ALA A 227 39.26 -38.20 -3.67
C ALA A 227 40.78 -38.12 -3.65
N SER A 228 41.39 -38.05 -2.45
CA SER A 228 42.81 -38.39 -2.23
C SER A 228 43.18 -38.34 -0.73
N ILE A 229 42.44 -39.02 0.16
CA ILE A 229 42.96 -39.38 1.50
C ILE A 229 42.32 -40.71 1.92
N ALA A 230 42.78 -41.82 1.34
CA ALA A 230 42.53 -43.17 1.87
C ALA A 230 43.44 -44.19 1.19
N GLU A 231 44.77 -44.03 1.26
CA GLU A 231 45.72 -45.11 0.95
C GLU A 231 47.13 -44.72 1.43
N ALA A 232 47.38 -44.86 2.73
CA ALA A 232 48.72 -45.03 3.31
C ALA A 232 48.61 -45.32 4.82
N THR A 233 48.16 -46.52 5.18
CA THR A 233 48.48 -47.16 6.47
C THR A 233 48.05 -48.62 6.42
N THR A 234 48.81 -49.46 5.71
CA THR A 234 48.93 -50.88 6.06
C THR A 234 50.25 -51.43 5.51
N SER A 235 51.06 -51.96 6.43
CA SER A 235 52.37 -52.66 6.28
C SER A 235 53.62 -51.78 6.31
#